data_AF-A0A3B6PQ70-F1
#
_entry.id   AF-A0A3B6PQ70-F1
#
_cell.length_a   1.000
_cell.length_b   1.000
_cell.length_c   1.000
_cell.angle_alpha   90.00
_cell.angle_beta   90.00
_cell.angle_gamma   90.00
#
_symmetry.space_group_name_H-M   'P 1'
#
loop_
_entity.id
_entity.type
_entity.pdbx_description
1 polymer ?
#
loop_
_entity_poly.entity_id
_entity_poly.type
_entity_poly.pdbx_seq_one_letter_code
_entity_poly.pdbx_strand_id
1 'polypeptide(L)'
;MPGIKRKAAGSGDVPDAGAGEASLASLAVRRERLKASLLSFPEAAALDELQLDDAADRIFKEYDPSTATPTPEGMVRLDDDSIIAAFSFANLLLTSTAEDEPPAGVDPLVWLDERRQALDEATKRSEPNNSRLVIAKIRVDLLTKGYVELPKPYVECMPVPPTVRARSPPRT
;
A
#
# COMPACT_ATOMS: atom_id res chain seq x y z
N MET A 1 -33.65 -15.57 66.02
CA MET A 1 -32.97 -14.55 65.21
C MET A 1 -31.68 -15.12 64.62
N PRO A 2 -31.68 -15.54 63.35
CA PRO A 2 -30.46 -15.57 62.53
C PRO A 2 -30.59 -14.62 61.34
N GLY A 3 -29.53 -13.82 61.13
CA GLY A 3 -29.50 -12.66 60.25
C GLY A 3 -29.45 -12.97 58.76
N ILE A 4 -30.09 -12.07 58.01
CA ILE A 4 -30.13 -11.97 56.56
C ILE A 4 -28.73 -11.57 56.03
N LYS A 5 -28.18 -12.34 55.10
CA LYS A 5 -27.08 -11.89 54.23
C LYS A 5 -27.51 -11.96 52.76
N ARG A 6 -27.05 -10.93 52.04
CA ARG A 6 -27.68 -10.30 50.89
C ARG A 6 -27.35 -11.03 49.58
N LYS A 7 -28.34 -11.02 48.69
CA LYS A 7 -28.28 -11.39 47.27
C LYS A 7 -27.41 -10.36 46.52
N ALA A 8 -26.32 -10.81 45.89
CA ALA A 8 -25.61 -10.00 44.91
C ALA A 8 -26.42 -10.01 43.60
N ALA A 9 -26.78 -8.83 43.10
CA ALA A 9 -27.33 -8.67 41.77
C ALA A 9 -26.19 -8.86 40.76
N GLY A 10 -26.41 -9.74 39.80
CA GLY A 10 -25.53 -9.91 38.65
C GLY A 10 -25.39 -8.60 37.90
N SER A 11 -24.13 -8.23 37.65
CA SER A 11 -23.75 -7.18 36.71
C SER A 11 -24.27 -7.59 35.34
N GLY A 12 -25.19 -6.81 34.78
CA GLY A 12 -25.58 -6.93 33.39
C GLY A 12 -24.40 -6.47 32.53
N ASP A 13 -23.91 -7.37 31.69
CA ASP A 13 -23.10 -7.03 30.52
C ASP A 13 -23.84 -5.97 29.70
N VAL A 14 -23.21 -4.80 29.56
CA VAL A 14 -23.56 -3.85 28.51
C VAL A 14 -22.69 -4.24 27.31
N PRO A 15 -23.26 -4.55 26.14
CA PRO A 15 -22.46 -4.90 24.99
C PRO A 15 -21.68 -3.67 24.51
N ASP A 16 -20.37 -3.86 24.39
CA ASP A 16 -19.41 -2.98 23.73
C ASP A 16 -19.76 -2.86 22.24
N ALA A 17 -20.77 -2.05 21.93
CA ALA A 17 -21.19 -1.73 20.57
C ALA A 17 -20.37 -0.57 19.96
N GLY A 18 -19.56 0.13 20.76
CA GLY A 18 -18.88 1.36 20.36
C GLY A 18 -17.50 1.17 19.73
N ALA A 19 -16.78 0.10 20.08
CA ALA A 19 -15.43 -0.14 19.57
C ALA A 19 -15.41 -0.60 18.10
N GLY A 20 -16.43 -1.37 17.69
CA GLY A 20 -16.55 -1.88 16.31
C GLY A 20 -16.89 -0.79 15.28
N GLU A 21 -17.80 0.13 15.61
CA GLU A 21 -18.21 1.20 14.69
C GLU A 21 -17.12 2.26 14.49
N ALA A 22 -16.36 2.62 15.55
CA ALA A 22 -15.23 3.54 15.44
C ALA A 22 -14.07 2.94 14.62
N SER A 23 -13.84 1.63 14.76
CA SER A 23 -12.85 0.90 13.96
C SER A 23 -13.25 0.86 12.48
N LEU A 24 -14.51 0.52 12.18
CA LEU A 24 -15.03 0.48 10.81
C LEU A 24 -15.11 1.86 10.16
N ALA A 25 -15.52 2.90 10.89
CA ALA A 25 -15.51 4.26 10.41
C ALA A 25 -14.07 4.75 10.13
N SER A 26 -13.11 4.37 10.98
CA SER A 26 -11.70 4.68 10.74
C SER A 26 -11.14 3.95 9.52
N LEU A 27 -11.60 2.71 9.27
CA LEU A 27 -11.22 1.92 8.10
C LEU A 27 -11.83 2.50 6.83
N ALA A 28 -13.10 2.88 6.85
CA ALA A 28 -13.77 3.54 5.73
C ALA A 28 -13.07 4.85 5.34
N VAL A 29 -12.72 5.69 6.32
CA VAL A 29 -11.96 6.93 6.05
C VAL A 29 -10.57 6.64 5.48
N ARG A 30 -9.87 5.61 5.98
CA ARG A 30 -8.58 5.18 5.41
C ARG A 30 -8.73 4.64 4.00
N ARG A 31 -9.79 3.88 3.72
CA ARG A 31 -10.10 3.32 2.40
C ARG A 31 -10.35 4.43 1.39
N GLU A 32 -11.18 5.42 1.73
CA GLU A 32 -11.42 6.57 0.85
C GLU A 32 -10.13 7.35 0.56
N ARG A 33 -9.29 7.56 1.58
CA ARG A 33 -8.00 8.24 1.38
C ARG A 33 -7.05 7.43 0.49
N LEU A 34 -7.03 6.11 0.65
CA LEU A 34 -6.23 5.21 -0.17
C LEU A 34 -6.72 5.24 -1.62
N LYS A 35 -8.03 5.14 -1.85
CA LYS A 35 -8.63 5.26 -3.19
C LYS A 35 -8.28 6.58 -3.87
N ALA A 36 -8.39 7.70 -3.15
CA ALA A 36 -7.98 9.00 -3.67
C ALA A 36 -6.50 9.05 -4.06
N SER A 37 -5.65 8.30 -3.33
CA SER A 37 -4.22 8.19 -3.65
C SER A 37 -3.98 7.29 -4.87
N LEU A 38 -4.69 6.16 -4.98
CA LEU A 38 -4.62 5.28 -6.15
C LEU A 38 -5.08 5.98 -7.43
N LEU A 39 -6.12 6.81 -7.35
CA LEU A 39 -6.63 7.62 -8.46
C LEU A 39 -5.62 8.66 -8.98
N SER A 40 -4.55 8.95 -8.24
CA SER A 40 -3.45 9.78 -8.76
C SER A 40 -2.56 9.03 -9.76
N PHE A 41 -2.68 7.70 -9.85
CA PHE A 41 -1.94 6.90 -10.80
C PHE A 41 -2.63 6.95 -12.18
N PRO A 42 -1.89 7.19 -13.27
CA PRO A 42 -2.47 7.17 -14.61
C PRO A 42 -3.08 5.80 -14.94
N GLU A 43 -2.47 4.70 -14.48
CA GLU A 43 -2.99 3.36 -14.72
C GLU A 43 -4.33 3.09 -14.01
N ALA A 44 -4.64 3.84 -12.94
CA ALA A 44 -5.90 3.72 -12.21
C ALA A 44 -7.08 4.36 -12.96
N ALA A 45 -6.84 5.26 -13.90
CA ALA A 45 -7.90 5.91 -14.69
C ALA A 45 -8.68 4.91 -15.58
N ALA A 46 -8.09 3.75 -15.86
CA ALA A 46 -8.69 2.67 -16.61
C ALA A 46 -9.62 1.78 -15.78
N LEU A 47 -9.56 1.87 -14.45
CA LEU A 47 -10.28 1.00 -13.53
C LEU A 47 -11.65 1.58 -13.18
N ASP A 48 -12.64 0.71 -13.05
CA ASP A 48 -13.94 1.07 -12.46
C ASP A 48 -13.86 1.18 -10.92
N GLU A 49 -14.95 1.67 -10.31
CA GLU A 49 -15.02 1.87 -8.86
C GLU A 49 -14.86 0.55 -8.08
N LEU A 50 -15.43 -0.55 -8.58
CA LEU A 50 -15.35 -1.86 -7.94
C LEU A 50 -13.92 -2.40 -7.98
N GLN A 51 -13.24 -2.26 -9.12
CA GLN A 51 -11.86 -2.68 -9.30
C GLN A 51 -10.88 -1.88 -8.42
N LEU A 52 -11.15 -0.59 -8.22
CA LEU A 52 -10.40 0.24 -7.28
C LEU A 52 -10.66 -0.14 -5.82
N ASP A 53 -11.90 -0.49 -5.50
CA ASP A 53 -12.26 -1.04 -4.19
C ASP A 53 -11.53 -2.36 -3.91
N ASP A 54 -11.46 -3.27 -4.89
CA ASP A 54 -10.71 -4.52 -4.80
C ASP A 54 -9.19 -4.30 -4.68
N ALA A 55 -8.66 -3.26 -5.34
CA ALA A 55 -7.25 -2.87 -5.17
C ALA A 55 -6.98 -2.37 -3.73
N ALA A 56 -7.86 -1.52 -3.19
CA ALA A 56 -7.75 -1.05 -1.82
C ALA A 56 -7.82 -2.21 -0.80
N ASP A 57 -8.75 -3.15 -0.99
CA ASP A 57 -8.89 -4.31 -0.10
C ASP A 57 -7.68 -5.24 -0.13
N ARG A 58 -7.06 -5.43 -1.31
CA ARG A 58 -5.78 -6.14 -1.43
C ARG A 58 -4.67 -5.47 -0.63
N ILE A 59 -4.55 -4.15 -0.70
CA ILE A 59 -3.54 -3.38 0.06
C ILE A 59 -3.76 -3.56 1.57
N PHE A 60 -4.99 -3.45 2.06
CA PHE A 60 -5.28 -3.65 3.49
C PHE A 60 -4.97 -5.07 3.95
N LYS A 61 -5.32 -6.08 3.15
CA LYS A 61 -4.99 -7.48 3.44
C LYS A 61 -3.49 -7.69 3.52
N GLU A 62 -2.73 -7.03 2.65
CA GLU A 62 -1.28 -7.19 2.59
C GLU A 62 -0.54 -6.38 3.66
N TYR A 63 -1.18 -5.37 4.25
CA TYR A 63 -0.65 -4.63 5.39
C TYR A 63 -0.64 -5.46 6.69
N ASP A 64 -1.56 -6.42 6.82
CA ASP A 64 -1.61 -7.31 7.97
C ASP A 64 -0.50 -8.38 7.86
N PRO A 65 0.46 -8.42 8.80
CA PRO A 65 1.57 -9.38 8.77
C PRO A 65 1.12 -10.83 8.86
N SER A 66 -0.10 -11.10 9.34
CA SER A 66 -0.66 -12.45 9.43
C SER A 66 -1.18 -12.98 8.08
N THR A 67 -1.49 -12.08 7.14
CA THR A 67 -2.00 -12.41 5.80
C THR A 67 -1.07 -11.97 4.67
N ALA A 68 0.03 -11.29 5.00
CA ALA A 68 1.02 -10.81 4.04
C ALA A 68 1.66 -11.96 3.25
N THR A 69 1.72 -11.78 1.93
CA THR A 69 2.38 -12.74 1.04
C THR A 69 3.89 -12.78 1.31
N PRO A 70 4.51 -13.97 1.49
CA PRO A 70 5.94 -14.10 1.70
C PRO A 70 6.76 -13.59 0.51
N THR A 71 7.83 -12.84 0.78
CA THR A 71 8.70 -12.28 -0.26
C THR A 71 9.61 -13.35 -0.87
N PRO A 72 9.67 -13.47 -2.21
CA PRO A 72 10.57 -14.39 -2.90
C PRO A 72 12.05 -14.10 -2.64
N GLU A 73 12.89 -15.13 -2.76
CA GLU A 73 14.34 -14.98 -2.63
C GLU A 73 14.90 -14.01 -3.70
N GLY A 74 15.79 -13.10 -3.26
CA GLY A 74 16.39 -12.08 -4.13
C GLY A 74 15.53 -10.84 -4.35
N MET A 75 14.26 -10.86 -3.92
CA MET A 75 13.37 -9.71 -3.91
C MET A 75 13.35 -9.05 -2.52
N VAL A 76 12.97 -7.78 -2.49
CA VAL A 76 12.74 -7.00 -1.27
C VAL A 76 11.37 -6.36 -1.39
N ARG A 77 10.54 -6.62 -0.38
CA ARG A 77 9.26 -5.93 -0.22
C ARG A 77 9.52 -4.51 0.26
N LEU A 78 8.97 -3.53 -0.45
CA LEU A 78 9.08 -2.14 -0.04
C LEU A 78 8.16 -1.86 1.15
N ASP A 79 8.67 -1.09 2.11
CA ASP A 79 7.87 -0.50 3.16
C ASP A 79 7.23 0.83 2.69
N ASP A 80 6.29 1.33 3.49
CA ASP A 80 5.56 2.57 3.19
C ASP A 80 6.51 3.76 2.98
N ASP A 81 7.55 3.87 3.81
CA ASP A 81 8.53 4.96 3.73
C ASP A 81 9.32 4.92 2.41
N SER A 82 9.69 3.73 1.94
CA SER A 82 10.36 3.51 0.66
C SER A 82 9.46 3.82 -0.52
N ILE A 83 8.17 3.44 -0.44
CA ILE A 83 7.17 3.77 -1.46
C ILE A 83 6.97 5.28 -1.52
N ILE A 84 6.81 5.96 -0.38
CA ILE A 84 6.65 7.42 -0.28
C ILE A 84 7.90 8.14 -0.82
N ALA A 85 9.10 7.67 -0.47
CA ALA A 85 10.35 8.25 -0.97
C ALA A 85 10.46 8.13 -2.49
N ALA A 86 10.10 6.97 -3.05
CA ALA A 86 10.08 6.76 -4.50
C ALA A 86 9.12 7.74 -5.21
N PHE A 87 7.89 7.92 -4.68
CA PHE A 87 6.94 8.88 -5.24
C PHE A 87 7.35 10.35 -5.06
N SER A 88 7.99 10.69 -3.94
CA SER A 88 8.49 12.05 -3.71
C SER A 88 9.57 12.43 -4.72
N PHE A 89 10.43 11.48 -5.07
CA PHE A 89 11.44 11.64 -6.13
C PHE A 89 10.81 11.61 -7.54
N ALA A 90 9.79 10.77 -7.74
CA ALA A 90 9.04 10.61 -8.99
C ALA A 90 8.30 11.86 -9.45
N ASN A 91 7.56 12.48 -8.53
CA ASN A 91 6.66 13.59 -8.80
C ASN A 91 7.40 14.85 -9.28
N LEU A 92 8.71 14.90 -9.07
CA LEU A 92 9.56 15.96 -9.60
C LEU A 92 9.87 15.79 -11.10
N LEU A 93 9.69 14.60 -11.69
CA LEU A 93 10.35 14.24 -12.95
C LEU A 93 9.46 13.54 -14.01
N LEU A 94 8.26 13.06 -13.68
CA LEU A 94 7.49 12.21 -14.61
C LEU A 94 6.13 12.79 -15.02
N THR A 95 5.93 12.89 -16.32
CA THR A 95 4.63 13.08 -16.98
C THR A 95 4.04 11.73 -17.39
N SER A 96 2.71 11.59 -17.35
CA SER A 96 2.01 10.43 -17.91
C SER A 96 2.37 10.20 -19.38
N THR A 97 2.39 8.94 -19.81
CA THR A 97 2.70 8.54 -21.19
C THR A 97 1.71 7.53 -21.73
N ALA A 98 1.70 7.33 -23.05
CA ALA A 98 0.78 6.39 -23.71
C ALA A 98 0.89 4.95 -23.18
N GLU A 99 2.05 4.55 -22.66
CA GLU A 99 2.24 3.26 -22.01
C GLU A 99 1.43 3.12 -20.71
N ASP A 100 1.08 4.23 -20.05
CA ASP A 100 0.36 4.27 -18.79
C ASP A 100 -1.17 4.16 -18.97
N GLU A 101 -1.64 3.95 -20.20
CA GLU A 101 -3.05 3.82 -20.55
C GLU A 101 -3.31 2.49 -21.31
N PRO A 102 -4.48 1.87 -21.13
CA PRO A 102 -4.83 0.66 -21.86
C PRO A 102 -5.03 0.98 -23.36
N PRO A 103 -4.59 0.10 -24.27
CA PRO A 103 -4.95 0.22 -25.67
C PRO A 103 -6.47 0.17 -25.87
N ALA A 104 -6.97 0.90 -26.87
CA ALA A 104 -8.41 0.98 -27.14
C ALA A 104 -9.02 -0.42 -27.37
N GLY A 105 -10.09 -0.74 -26.63
CA GLY A 105 -10.80 -2.01 -26.74
C GLY A 105 -10.17 -3.18 -25.98
N VAL A 106 -9.09 -2.95 -25.21
CA VAL A 106 -8.49 -3.95 -24.33
C VAL A 106 -9.10 -3.85 -22.94
N ASP A 107 -9.34 -4.99 -22.30
CA ASP A 107 -9.81 -5.06 -20.92
C ASP A 107 -8.74 -4.49 -19.96
N PRO A 108 -9.08 -3.51 -19.09
CA PRO A 108 -8.13 -2.88 -18.19
C PRO A 108 -7.40 -3.84 -17.25
N LEU A 109 -8.06 -4.90 -16.76
CA LEU A 109 -7.44 -5.86 -15.85
C LEU A 109 -6.43 -6.74 -16.58
N VAL A 110 -6.80 -7.21 -17.78
CA VAL A 110 -5.89 -7.98 -18.64
C VAL A 110 -4.65 -7.14 -18.98
N TRP A 111 -4.85 -5.87 -19.37
CA TRP A 111 -3.74 -4.96 -19.67
C TRP A 111 -2.85 -4.71 -18.45
N LEU A 112 -3.42 -4.47 -17.27
CA LEU A 112 -2.64 -4.28 -16.04
C LEU A 112 -1.80 -5.51 -15.69
N ASP A 113 -2.36 -6.71 -15.86
CA ASP A 113 -1.63 -7.95 -15.61
C ASP A 113 -0.50 -8.18 -16.61
N GLU A 114 -0.72 -7.90 -17.89
CA GLU A 114 0.33 -7.95 -18.92
C GLU A 114 1.42 -6.91 -18.65
N ARG A 115 1.01 -5.67 -18.32
CA ARG A 115 1.92 -4.57 -17.96
C ARG A 115 2.77 -4.94 -16.75
N ARG A 116 2.16 -5.55 -15.72
CA ARG A 116 2.86 -6.04 -14.53
C ARG A 116 3.94 -7.06 -14.88
N GLN A 117 3.62 -8.04 -15.72
CA GLN A 117 4.59 -9.06 -16.16
C GLN A 117 5.73 -8.44 -16.97
N ALA A 118 5.42 -7.50 -17.86
CA ALA A 118 6.42 -6.77 -18.64
C ALA A 118 7.35 -5.95 -17.73
N LEU A 119 6.81 -5.27 -16.71
CA LEU A 119 7.58 -4.52 -15.73
C LEU A 119 8.43 -5.44 -14.84
N ASP A 120 7.90 -6.59 -14.42
CA ASP A 120 8.64 -7.61 -13.65
C ASP A 120 9.88 -8.09 -14.44
N GLU A 121 9.73 -8.36 -15.74
CA GLU A 121 10.85 -8.74 -16.61
C GLU A 121 11.82 -7.58 -16.90
N ALA A 122 11.29 -6.38 -17.15
CA ALA A 122 12.12 -5.21 -17.42
C ALA A 122 12.98 -4.84 -16.20
N THR A 123 12.43 -4.97 -14.98
CA THR A 123 13.16 -4.70 -13.73
C THR A 123 14.27 -5.72 -13.49
N LYS A 124 14.13 -6.98 -13.91
CA LYS A 124 15.21 -7.96 -13.80
C LYS A 124 16.38 -7.68 -14.74
N ARG A 125 16.14 -7.01 -15.87
CA ARG A 125 17.12 -6.80 -16.95
C ARG A 125 17.72 -5.40 -16.98
N SER A 126 17.06 -4.42 -16.38
CA SER A 126 17.45 -3.02 -16.45
C SER A 126 18.47 -2.66 -15.37
N GLU A 127 19.15 -1.54 -15.57
CA GLU A 127 20.02 -0.98 -14.54
C GLU A 127 19.19 -0.34 -13.39
N PRO A 128 19.73 -0.31 -12.15
CA PRO A 128 19.04 0.23 -10.96
C PRO A 128 18.66 1.71 -11.02
N ASN A 129 19.23 2.46 -11.96
CA ASN A 129 19.11 3.90 -12.13
C ASN A 129 17.87 4.33 -12.97
N ASN A 130 17.06 3.40 -13.46
CA ASN A 130 15.84 3.70 -14.21
C ASN A 130 14.65 4.01 -13.28
N SER A 131 14.59 5.24 -12.77
CA SER A 131 13.54 5.69 -11.85
C SER A 131 12.13 5.53 -12.42
N ARG A 132 11.93 5.84 -13.72
CA ARG A 132 10.62 5.73 -14.37
C ARG A 132 10.07 4.31 -14.35
N LEU A 133 10.92 3.34 -14.64
CA LEU A 133 10.55 1.92 -14.60
C LEU A 133 10.16 1.48 -13.19
N VAL A 134 10.93 1.89 -12.17
CA VAL A 134 10.63 1.60 -10.76
C VAL A 134 9.28 2.19 -10.34
N ILE A 135 8.98 3.41 -10.76
CA ILE A 135 7.74 4.10 -10.40
C ILE A 135 6.53 3.45 -11.07
N ALA A 136 6.62 3.13 -12.37
CA ALA A 136 5.56 2.39 -13.06
C ALA A 136 5.33 1.03 -12.39
N LYS A 137 6.41 0.34 -12.00
CA LYS A 137 6.32 -0.92 -11.25
C LYS A 137 5.63 -0.77 -9.90
N ILE A 138 5.98 0.25 -9.10
CA ILE A 138 5.32 0.54 -7.83
C ILE A 138 3.81 0.76 -8.04
N ARG A 139 3.41 1.61 -8.98
CA ARG A 139 1.98 1.90 -9.24
C ARG A 139 1.21 0.64 -9.65
N VAL A 140 1.73 -0.10 -10.62
CA VAL A 140 1.08 -1.31 -11.15
C VAL A 140 1.02 -2.42 -10.10
N ASP A 141 2.08 -2.64 -9.33
CA ASP A 141 2.09 -3.64 -8.25
C ASP A 141 1.09 -3.28 -7.14
N LEU A 142 0.94 -2.00 -6.77
CA LEU A 142 -0.07 -1.57 -5.82
C LEU A 142 -1.51 -1.81 -6.33
N LEU A 143 -1.77 -1.59 -7.62
CA LEU A 143 -3.09 -1.81 -8.22
C LEU A 143 -3.44 -3.29 -8.42
N THR A 144 -2.44 -4.16 -8.55
CA THR A 144 -2.64 -5.57 -8.94
C THR A 144 -2.36 -6.57 -7.82
N LYS A 145 -1.32 -6.34 -7.00
CA LYS A 145 -0.90 -7.22 -5.91
C LYS A 145 -1.29 -6.64 -4.55
N GLY A 146 -1.28 -5.31 -4.42
CA GLY A 146 -1.49 -4.60 -3.14
C GLY A 146 -0.21 -4.42 -2.32
N TYR A 147 0.94 -4.84 -2.86
CA TYR A 147 2.26 -4.66 -2.27
C TYR A 147 3.31 -4.62 -3.37
N VAL A 148 4.49 -4.06 -3.09
CA VAL A 148 5.56 -3.89 -4.08
C VAL A 148 6.77 -4.72 -3.72
N GLU A 149 7.31 -5.41 -4.72
CA GLU A 149 8.57 -6.14 -4.62
C GLU A 149 9.53 -5.71 -5.71
N LEU A 150 10.75 -5.33 -5.31
CA LEU A 150 11.83 -5.00 -6.23
C LEU A 150 13.02 -5.95 -6.03
N PRO A 151 13.82 -6.21 -7.08
CA PRO A 151 15.10 -6.88 -6.90
C PRO A 151 15.99 -6.10 -5.93
N LYS A 152 16.73 -6.79 -5.05
CA LYS A 152 17.65 -6.18 -4.07
C LYS A 152 18.50 -5.02 -4.62
N PRO A 153 19.12 -5.11 -5.81
CA PRO A 153 19.96 -4.04 -6.34
C PRO A 153 19.24 -2.69 -6.55
N TYR A 154 17.93 -2.71 -6.81
CA TYR A 154 17.13 -1.50 -6.97
C TYR A 154 16.90 -0.79 -5.64
N VAL A 155 16.70 -1.55 -4.57
CA VAL A 155 16.48 -1.00 -3.24
C VAL A 155 17.78 -0.42 -2.68
N GLU A 156 18.91 -1.08 -2.91
CA GLU A 156 20.23 -0.59 -2.49
C GLU A 156 20.64 0.72 -3.19
N CYS A 157 20.12 0.99 -4.39
CA CYS A 157 20.38 2.22 -5.14
C CYS A 157 19.36 3.34 -4.87
N MET A 158 18.27 3.06 -4.15
CA MET A 158 17.31 4.10 -3.76
C MET A 158 17.93 4.96 -2.67
N PRO A 159 17.91 6.31 -2.80
CA PRO A 159 18.43 7.18 -1.76
C PRO A 159 17.63 6.96 -0.48
N VAL A 160 18.28 6.43 0.56
CA VAL A 160 17.69 6.31 1.89
C VAL A 160 17.30 7.73 2.32
N PRO A 161 16.03 7.99 2.71
CA PRO A 161 15.67 9.29 3.26
C PRO A 161 16.59 9.56 4.45
N PRO A 162 17.21 10.75 4.54
CA PRO A 162 18.16 11.04 5.60
C PRO A 162 17.45 10.83 6.93
N THR A 163 17.90 9.84 7.70
CA THR A 163 17.38 9.59 9.04
C THR A 163 17.61 10.89 9.81
N VAL A 164 16.53 11.56 10.22
CA VAL A 164 16.62 12.74 11.09
C VAL A 164 17.21 12.25 12.40
N ARG A 165 18.54 12.30 12.52
CA ARG A 165 19.20 12.12 13.80
C ARG A 165 18.69 13.22 14.69
N ALA A 166 17.82 12.87 15.63
CA ALA A 166 17.45 13.75 16.71
C ALA A 166 18.73 14.31 17.32
N ARG A 167 18.95 15.62 17.13
CA ARG A 167 20.04 16.32 17.80
C ARG A 167 19.74 16.24 19.28
N SER A 168 20.53 15.48 20.02
CA SER A 168 20.50 15.50 21.47
C SER A 168 20.61 16.96 21.93
N PRO A 169 19.79 17.40 22.91
CA PRO A 169 19.86 18.77 23.39
C PRO A 169 21.24 19.04 24.00
N PRO A 170 21.74 20.28 23.92
CA PRO A 170 23.03 20.64 24.49
C PRO A 170 23.00 20.39 26.00
N ARG A 171 24.00 19.66 26.50
CA ARG A 171 24.27 19.55 27.93
C ARG A 171 24.65 20.95 28.43
N THR A 172 23.80 21.54 29.26
CA THR A 172 24.14 22.64 30.17
C THR A 172 25.03 22.15 31.29
#